data_AF-A0A4Z1G1L2-F1
#
_entry.id   AF-A0A4Z1G1L2-F1
#
_cell.length_a   1.000
_cell.length_b   1.000
_cell.length_c   1.000
_cell.angle_alpha   90.00
_cell.angle_beta   90.00
_cell.angle_gamma   90.00
#
_symmetry.space_group_name_H-M   'P 1'
#
loop_
_entity.id
_entity.type
_entity.pdbx_description
1 polymer ?
#
loop_
_entity_poly.entity_id
_entity_poly.type
_entity_poly.pdbx_seq_one_letter_code
_entity_poly.pdbx_strand_id
1 'polypeptide(L)'
;MSFWDKLTGRKPSKDASSGGSTTSNTPTDTFTPTPFNPQEGQDVSSFLTGPELVDPSQLHPMAGLNQQTLDYLSLEESTLSDLPGSQSALPSRGWSDDLCYGTGVTYLTALTVGGAWGLQEGLRRSATQPPKLRLNSVLNAVTRRGPFLGNSAGVIAMVYNGFNSFIGHMRGRHDSANSVLAGALSGMIFKSTRGVRPMMISGGIVASVAGAWAVARKAVF
;
A
#
# COMPACT_ATOMS: atom_id res chain seq x y z
N MET A 1 -2.05 -18.66 18.86
CA MET A 1 -2.54 -17.42 19.50
C MET A 1 -3.68 -16.87 18.65
N SER A 2 -4.84 -16.65 19.25
CA SER A 2 -6.10 -16.41 18.52
C SER A 2 -6.26 -14.95 18.12
N PHE A 3 -6.79 -14.71 16.92
CA PHE A 3 -7.05 -13.40 16.29
C PHE A 3 -7.82 -12.41 17.20
N TRP A 4 -8.59 -12.96 18.14
CA TRP A 4 -9.39 -12.22 19.12
C TRP A 4 -8.57 -11.49 20.20
N ASP A 5 -7.33 -11.93 20.47
CA ASP A 5 -6.46 -11.29 21.47
C ASP A 5 -5.87 -9.96 20.98
N LYS A 6 -5.73 -9.79 19.66
CA LYS A 6 -5.18 -8.56 19.06
C LYS A 6 -6.20 -7.43 18.95
N LEU A 7 -7.49 -7.74 18.94
CA LEU A 7 -8.57 -6.77 18.75
C LEU A 7 -9.06 -6.13 20.06
N THR A 8 -8.82 -6.78 21.21
CA THR A 8 -9.42 -6.38 22.50
C THR A 8 -8.46 -5.73 23.49
N GLY A 9 -7.20 -5.49 23.11
CA GLY A 9 -6.28 -4.65 23.89
C GLY A 9 -5.99 -5.14 25.32
N ARG A 10 -6.16 -6.43 25.62
CA ARG A 10 -5.79 -7.00 26.93
C ARG A 10 -4.30 -7.34 26.95
N LYS A 11 -3.51 -6.52 27.65
CA LYS A 11 -2.17 -6.90 28.11
C LYS A 11 -2.28 -8.01 29.16
N PRO A 12 -1.55 -9.13 29.04
CA PRO A 12 -1.40 -10.07 30.15
C PRO A 12 -0.45 -9.48 31.19
N SER A 13 -0.97 -9.29 32.41
CA SER A 13 -0.17 -9.10 33.61
C SER A 13 0.58 -10.40 33.91
N LYS A 14 1.91 -10.35 34.00
CA LYS A 14 2.71 -11.47 34.51
C LYS A 14 2.96 -11.27 35.99
N ASP A 15 2.41 -12.19 36.78
CA ASP A 15 2.66 -12.33 38.20
C ASP A 15 4.14 -12.58 38.50
N ALA A 16 4.57 -11.95 39.59
CA ALA A 16 5.83 -12.19 40.26
C ALA A 16 5.79 -13.57 40.95
N SER A 17 6.79 -14.42 40.69
CA SER A 17 7.26 -15.40 41.67
C SER A 17 8.63 -15.96 41.30
N SER A 18 9.36 -16.34 42.36
CA SER A 18 10.66 -17.03 42.43
C SER A 18 11.92 -16.16 42.31
N GLY A 19 12.34 -15.65 43.48
CA GLY A 19 13.73 -15.32 43.75
C GLY A 19 14.56 -16.58 44.01
N GLY A 20 15.88 -16.42 43.89
CA GLY A 20 16.86 -17.35 44.45
C GLY A 20 17.81 -17.99 43.43
N SER A 21 18.79 -17.22 42.94
CA SER A 21 20.20 -17.66 42.84
C SER A 21 21.02 -16.52 42.26
N THR A 22 21.61 -15.75 43.17
CA THR A 22 22.65 -14.75 42.89
C THR A 22 23.83 -15.45 42.23
N THR A 23 23.91 -15.40 40.91
CA THR A 23 25.16 -15.65 40.19
C THR A 23 25.96 -14.36 40.26
N SER A 24 26.86 -14.30 41.23
CA SER A 24 27.89 -13.28 41.32
C SER A 24 28.86 -13.45 40.14
N ASN A 25 28.50 -12.89 38.98
CA ASN A 25 29.48 -12.54 37.96
C ASN A 25 30.31 -11.37 38.50
N THR A 26 31.30 -11.72 39.31
CA THR A 26 32.43 -10.84 39.59
C THR A 26 33.15 -10.63 38.25
N PRO A 27 33.23 -9.41 37.70
CA PRO A 27 34.21 -9.15 36.67
C PRO A 27 35.56 -9.36 37.36
N THR A 28 36.25 -10.44 37.01
CA THR A 28 37.61 -10.67 37.45
C THR A 28 38.46 -9.70 36.65
N ASP A 29 38.57 -8.48 37.15
CA ASP A 29 39.54 -7.51 36.65
C ASP A 29 40.92 -8.06 37.01
N THR A 30 41.52 -8.79 36.07
CA THR A 30 42.92 -9.19 36.18
C THR A 30 43.74 -7.93 35.96
N PHE A 31 43.92 -7.16 37.04
CA PHE A 31 44.76 -5.97 37.03
C PHE A 31 46.21 -6.42 36.86
N THR A 32 46.69 -6.38 35.62
CA THR A 32 48.10 -6.58 35.31
C THR A 32 48.73 -5.19 35.41
N PRO A 33 49.54 -4.88 36.44
CA PRO A 33 50.16 -3.56 36.52
C PRO A 33 51.11 -3.41 35.34
N THR A 34 50.84 -2.46 34.46
CA THR A 34 51.81 -2.01 33.48
C THR A 34 53.03 -1.43 34.23
N PRO A 35 54.27 -1.70 33.77
CA PRO A 35 55.45 -1.18 34.43
C PRO A 35 55.39 0.36 34.42
N PHE A 36 55.52 0.95 35.61
CA PHE A 36 55.50 2.41 35.79
C PHE A 36 56.64 3.03 34.99
N ASN A 37 56.29 3.73 33.90
CA ASN A 37 57.24 4.47 33.08
C ASN A 37 57.24 5.95 33.51
N PRO A 38 58.30 6.46 34.17
CA PRO A 38 58.34 7.85 34.66
C PRO A 38 58.36 8.91 33.54
N GLN A 39 58.37 8.53 32.26
CA GLN A 39 58.26 9.46 31.12
C GLN A 39 56.82 9.75 30.68
N GLU A 40 55.81 8.98 31.11
CA GLU A 40 54.40 9.23 30.74
C GLU A 40 53.70 10.27 31.63
N GLY A 41 54.28 10.61 32.77
CA GLY A 41 53.70 11.53 33.77
C GLY A 41 54.12 12.99 33.64
N GLN A 42 54.53 13.46 32.46
CA GLN A 42 55.08 14.82 32.30
C GLN A 42 54.03 15.91 32.03
N ASP A 43 52.78 15.57 31.74
CA ASP A 43 51.74 16.57 31.51
C ASP A 43 50.41 16.21 32.18
N VAL A 44 49.83 17.16 32.92
CA VAL A 44 48.56 16.99 33.63
C VAL A 44 47.39 17.06 32.63
N SER A 45 47.62 17.65 31.46
CA SER A 45 46.64 17.77 30.38
C SER A 45 46.27 16.40 29.76
N SER A 46 47.22 15.45 29.69
CA SER A 46 46.98 14.12 29.11
C SER A 46 46.09 13.24 29.98
N PHE A 47 46.08 13.46 31.30
CA PHE A 47 45.18 12.80 32.24
C PHE A 47 43.76 13.40 32.25
N LEU A 48 43.61 14.69 31.90
CA LEU A 48 42.32 15.39 31.85
C LEU A 48 41.69 15.43 30.46
N THR A 49 42.42 15.05 29.40
CA THR A 49 41.96 15.08 28.00
C THR A 49 42.24 13.76 27.28
N GLY A 50 42.53 12.70 28.04
CA GLY A 50 42.73 11.36 27.48
C GLY A 50 41.43 10.77 26.91
N PRO A 51 41.50 9.94 25.85
CA PRO A 51 40.35 9.37 25.14
C PRO A 51 39.48 8.41 25.98
N GLU A 52 39.88 8.12 27.21
CA GLU A 52 39.14 7.32 28.20
C GLU A 52 38.11 8.15 29.00
N LEU A 53 38.09 9.47 28.85
CA LEU A 53 37.03 10.30 29.42
C LEU A 53 35.78 10.21 28.52
N VAL A 54 34.93 9.26 28.88
CA VAL A 54 33.55 9.14 28.42
C VAL A 54 32.89 10.51 28.41
N ASP A 55 32.46 10.94 27.23
CA ASP A 55 31.78 12.21 26.97
C ASP A 55 30.63 12.41 27.99
N PRO A 56 30.68 13.43 28.87
CA PRO A 56 29.72 13.61 29.96
C PRO A 56 28.30 13.90 29.47
N SER A 57 28.13 14.20 28.18
CA SER A 57 26.81 14.32 27.55
C SER A 57 26.07 12.98 27.43
N GLN A 58 26.77 11.84 27.52
CA GLN A 58 26.18 10.50 27.48
C GLN A 58 25.67 9.99 28.84
N LEU A 59 26.03 10.68 29.93
CA LEU A 59 25.58 10.33 31.30
C LEU A 59 24.25 11.00 31.68
N HIS A 60 23.74 11.92 30.84
CA HIS A 60 22.47 12.56 31.10
C HIS A 60 21.32 11.58 30.75
N PRO A 61 20.28 11.41 31.58
CA PRO A 61 19.17 10.46 31.37
C PRO A 61 18.34 10.70 30.08
N MET A 62 18.62 11.77 29.34
CA MET A 62 18.03 12.07 28.02
C MET A 62 18.90 11.62 26.83
N ALA A 63 20.12 11.11 27.06
CA ALA A 63 21.05 10.74 25.98
C ALA A 63 20.57 9.54 25.13
N GLY A 64 19.72 8.67 25.71
CA GLY A 64 19.10 7.55 25.00
C GLY A 64 17.80 7.89 24.25
N LEU A 65 17.14 9.01 24.61
CA LEU A 65 15.84 9.39 24.04
C LEU A 65 15.94 9.71 22.55
N ASN A 66 17.06 10.30 22.13
CA ASN A 66 17.33 10.56 20.72
C ASN A 66 17.51 9.25 19.96
N GLN A 67 18.18 8.25 20.53
CA GLN A 67 18.43 7.00 19.80
C GLN A 67 17.17 6.16 19.67
N GLN A 68 16.40 5.92 20.74
CA GLN A 68 15.20 5.07 20.62
C GLN A 68 14.03 5.76 19.91
N THR A 69 13.90 7.08 20.02
CA THR A 69 12.85 7.82 19.29
C THR A 69 13.26 8.04 17.84
N LEU A 70 14.54 8.34 17.53
CA LEU A 70 14.99 8.34 16.13
C LEU A 70 14.96 6.94 15.54
N ASP A 71 15.30 5.90 16.28
CA ASP A 71 15.30 4.53 15.76
C ASP A 71 13.86 4.06 15.54
N TYR A 72 12.90 4.48 16.39
CA TYR A 72 11.47 4.23 16.15
C TYR A 72 10.92 5.05 14.99
N LEU A 73 11.28 6.33 14.87
CA LEU A 73 10.90 7.16 13.71
C LEU A 73 11.56 6.67 12.43
N SER A 74 12.80 6.19 12.49
CA SER A 74 13.55 5.60 11.37
C SER A 74 13.01 4.21 11.02
N LEU A 75 12.58 3.42 12.00
CA LEU A 75 11.88 2.15 11.75
C LEU A 75 10.51 2.40 11.13
N GLU A 76 9.76 3.40 11.61
CA GLU A 76 8.46 3.75 11.05
C GLU A 76 8.63 4.32 9.62
N GLU A 77 9.61 5.19 9.39
CA GLU A 77 9.99 5.71 8.07
C GLU A 77 10.44 4.59 7.12
N SER A 78 11.25 3.64 7.59
CA SER A 78 11.69 2.50 6.77
C SER A 78 10.56 1.51 6.48
N THR A 79 9.62 1.30 7.43
CA THR A 79 8.41 0.51 7.16
C THR A 79 7.45 1.20 6.20
N LEU A 80 7.36 2.54 6.21
CA LEU A 80 6.65 3.32 5.19
C LEU A 80 7.40 3.29 3.85
N SER A 81 8.72 3.23 3.87
CA SER A 81 9.59 3.24 2.69
C SER A 81 9.69 1.89 1.99
N ASP A 82 9.44 0.77 2.68
CA ASP A 82 9.42 -0.58 2.08
C ASP A 82 8.05 -0.99 1.52
N LEU A 83 7.05 -0.09 1.54
CA LEU A 83 5.84 -0.31 0.75
C LEU A 83 6.19 -0.27 -0.75
N PRO A 84 5.78 -1.28 -1.53
CA PRO A 84 6.00 -1.29 -2.98
C PRO A 84 5.25 -0.12 -3.62
N GLY A 85 5.96 1.00 -3.87
CA GLY A 85 5.41 2.25 -4.39
C GLY A 85 6.06 3.54 -3.83
N SER A 86 6.88 3.45 -2.79
CA SER A 86 7.56 4.58 -2.11
C SER A 86 8.65 5.30 -2.92
N GLN A 87 9.18 4.67 -3.98
CA GLN A 87 10.29 5.20 -4.80
C GLN A 87 9.82 6.03 -6.02
N SER A 88 8.52 6.31 -6.14
CA SER A 88 7.97 7.13 -7.23
C SER A 88 7.71 8.54 -6.73
N ALA A 89 7.95 9.56 -7.58
CA ALA A 89 7.93 10.99 -7.25
C ALA A 89 6.58 11.58 -6.78
N LEU A 90 5.61 10.74 -6.38
CA LEU A 90 4.34 11.12 -5.80
C LEU A 90 4.15 10.32 -4.50
N PRO A 91 3.70 10.95 -3.40
CA PRO A 91 3.51 10.31 -2.08
C PRO A 91 2.79 8.96 -2.20
N SER A 92 3.13 8.01 -1.32
CA SER A 92 2.57 6.65 -1.28
C SER A 92 1.07 6.67 -1.58
N ARG A 93 0.69 6.31 -2.81
CA ARG A 93 -0.73 6.19 -3.19
C ARG A 93 -1.28 5.02 -2.40
N GLY A 94 -2.01 5.33 -1.32
CA GLY A 94 -2.67 4.31 -0.52
C GLY A 94 -3.68 3.54 -1.35
N TRP A 95 -4.16 2.40 -0.87
CA TRP A 95 -5.23 1.66 -1.55
C TRP A 95 -6.48 2.51 -1.79
N SER A 96 -6.77 3.47 -0.89
CA SER A 96 -7.83 4.46 -1.07
C SER A 96 -7.62 5.38 -2.27
N ASP A 97 -6.37 5.64 -2.63
CA ASP A 97 -5.97 6.50 -3.74
C ASP A 97 -6.14 5.78 -5.07
N ASP A 98 -5.68 4.53 -5.17
CA ASP A 98 -5.95 3.65 -6.31
C ASP A 98 -7.45 3.40 -6.49
N LEU A 99 -8.19 3.34 -5.39
CA LEU A 99 -9.64 3.27 -5.43
C LEU A 99 -10.25 4.59 -5.94
N CYS A 100 -9.95 5.74 -5.36
CA CYS A 100 -10.56 7.01 -5.73
C CYS A 100 -10.19 7.44 -7.15
N TYR A 101 -8.88 7.50 -7.45
CA TYR A 101 -8.39 7.95 -8.75
C TYR A 101 -8.54 6.87 -9.80
N GLY A 102 -8.25 5.59 -9.49
CA GLY A 102 -8.41 4.51 -10.45
C GLY A 102 -9.88 4.28 -10.83
N THR A 103 -10.80 4.26 -9.86
CA THR A 103 -12.22 4.10 -10.17
C THR A 103 -12.83 5.38 -10.75
N GLY A 104 -12.42 6.55 -10.29
CA GLY A 104 -12.91 7.83 -10.81
C GLY A 104 -12.50 8.05 -12.27
N VAL A 105 -11.23 7.79 -12.62
CA VAL A 105 -10.75 7.91 -14.01
C VAL A 105 -11.41 6.87 -14.91
N THR A 106 -11.55 5.62 -14.46
CA THR A 106 -12.25 4.59 -15.25
C THR A 106 -13.73 4.91 -15.43
N TYR A 107 -14.39 5.48 -14.40
CA TYR A 107 -15.78 5.94 -14.50
C TYR A 107 -15.94 7.06 -15.52
N LEU A 108 -15.12 8.12 -15.41
CA LEU A 108 -15.19 9.27 -16.30
C LEU A 108 -14.84 8.89 -17.74
N THR A 109 -13.79 8.09 -17.95
CA THR A 109 -13.42 7.62 -19.30
C THR A 109 -14.54 6.78 -19.92
N ALA A 110 -15.13 5.86 -19.16
CA ALA A 110 -16.25 5.05 -19.63
C ALA A 110 -17.50 5.91 -19.89
N LEU A 111 -17.76 6.93 -19.07
CA LEU A 111 -18.86 7.87 -19.27
C LEU A 111 -18.65 8.70 -20.54
N THR A 112 -17.44 9.19 -20.79
CA THR A 112 -17.11 9.95 -22.00
C THR A 112 -17.27 9.08 -23.24
N VAL A 113 -16.74 7.86 -23.23
CA VAL A 113 -16.86 6.91 -24.36
C VAL A 113 -18.33 6.50 -24.57
N GLY A 114 -19.06 6.20 -23.51
CA GLY A 114 -20.47 5.84 -23.55
C GLY A 114 -21.37 6.99 -24.01
N GLY A 115 -21.01 8.21 -23.60
CA GLY A 115 -21.66 9.46 -24.02
C GLY A 115 -21.42 9.76 -25.48
N ALA A 116 -20.18 9.64 -25.97
CA ALA A 116 -19.83 9.78 -27.38
C ALA A 116 -20.53 8.73 -28.24
N TRP A 117 -20.60 7.48 -27.78
CA TRP A 117 -21.40 6.44 -28.43
C TRP A 117 -22.88 6.83 -28.47
N GLY A 118 -23.44 7.26 -27.34
CA GLY A 118 -24.83 7.72 -27.25
C GLY A 118 -25.13 8.90 -28.19
N LEU A 119 -24.18 9.82 -28.33
CA LEU A 119 -24.27 10.96 -29.25
C LEU A 119 -24.29 10.49 -30.71
N GLN A 120 -23.35 9.63 -31.10
CA GLN A 120 -23.31 9.07 -32.45
C GLN A 120 -24.60 8.30 -32.77
N GLU A 121 -25.05 7.45 -31.85
CA GLU A 121 -26.30 6.71 -32.02
C GLU A 121 -27.51 7.64 -32.15
N GLY A 122 -27.61 8.65 -31.27
CA GLY A 122 -28.69 9.62 -31.28
C GLY A 122 -28.72 10.45 -32.57
N LEU A 123 -27.56 10.85 -33.07
CA LEU A 123 -27.42 11.59 -34.32
C LEU A 123 -27.80 10.74 -35.52
N ARG A 124 -27.37 9.47 -35.56
CA ARG A 124 -27.71 8.54 -36.64
C ARG A 124 -29.19 8.19 -36.67
N ARG A 125 -29.83 7.99 -35.51
CA ARG A 125 -31.26 7.66 -35.42
C ARG A 125 -32.19 8.83 -35.75
N SER A 126 -31.73 10.06 -35.52
CA SER A 126 -32.55 11.25 -35.67
C SER A 126 -32.26 12.03 -36.97
N ALA A 127 -31.47 11.47 -37.90
CA ALA A 127 -31.04 12.16 -39.11
C ALA A 127 -32.19 12.78 -39.94
N THR A 128 -33.37 12.16 -39.96
CA THR A 128 -34.57 12.60 -40.71
C THR A 128 -35.54 13.47 -39.90
N GLN A 129 -35.26 13.76 -38.63
CA GLN A 129 -36.15 14.53 -37.75
C GLN A 129 -35.87 16.05 -37.82
N PRO A 130 -36.83 16.92 -37.47
CA PRO A 130 -36.58 18.35 -37.33
C PRO A 130 -35.61 18.63 -36.17
N PRO A 131 -34.82 19.72 -36.22
CA PRO A 131 -33.68 19.96 -35.33
C PRO A 131 -34.04 19.95 -33.83
N LYS A 132 -35.26 20.39 -33.47
CA LYS A 132 -35.75 20.37 -32.07
C LYS A 132 -36.00 18.95 -31.54
N LEU A 133 -36.58 18.06 -32.35
CA LEU A 133 -36.77 16.65 -31.96
C LEU A 133 -35.44 15.87 -31.99
N ARG A 134 -34.55 16.22 -32.91
CA ARG A 134 -33.19 15.63 -32.99
C ARG A 134 -32.42 15.83 -31.70
N LEU A 135 -32.45 17.05 -31.16
CA LEU A 135 -31.71 17.37 -29.94
C LEU A 135 -32.21 16.57 -28.74
N ASN A 136 -33.53 16.37 -28.61
CA ASN A 136 -34.12 15.54 -27.56
C ASN A 136 -33.72 14.06 -27.70
N SER A 137 -33.80 13.52 -28.92
CA SER A 137 -33.40 12.14 -29.22
C SER A 137 -31.91 11.89 -28.94
N VAL A 138 -31.04 12.82 -29.35
CA VAL A 138 -29.60 12.79 -29.05
C VAL A 138 -29.35 12.84 -27.56
N LEU A 139 -29.97 13.79 -26.85
CA LEU A 139 -29.78 13.94 -25.42
C LEU A 139 -30.21 12.68 -24.67
N ASN A 140 -31.37 12.11 -25.01
CA ASN A 140 -31.86 10.87 -24.42
C ASN A 140 -30.95 9.67 -24.73
N ALA A 141 -30.34 9.62 -25.92
CA ALA A 141 -29.39 8.57 -26.27
C ALA A 141 -28.08 8.70 -25.48
N VAL A 142 -27.55 9.92 -25.31
CA VAL A 142 -26.36 10.22 -24.51
C VAL A 142 -26.58 9.89 -23.04
N THR A 143 -27.68 10.37 -22.44
CA THR A 143 -28.00 10.16 -21.02
C THR A 143 -28.38 8.72 -20.70
N ARG A 144 -28.80 7.93 -21.69
CA ARG A 144 -29.03 6.50 -21.51
C ARG A 144 -27.74 5.68 -21.62
N ARG A 145 -26.89 5.95 -22.61
CA ARG A 145 -25.68 5.12 -22.86
C ARG A 145 -24.48 5.52 -21.99
N GLY A 146 -24.30 6.81 -21.70
CA GLY A 146 -23.19 7.31 -20.88
C GLY A 146 -23.18 6.72 -19.48
N PRO A 147 -24.20 6.99 -18.64
CA PRO A 147 -24.29 6.45 -17.28
C PRO A 147 -24.33 4.93 -17.24
N PHE A 148 -24.95 4.26 -18.22
CA PHE A 148 -24.95 2.80 -18.27
C PHE A 148 -23.54 2.22 -18.36
N LEU A 149 -22.71 2.78 -19.25
CA LEU A 149 -21.33 2.32 -19.42
C LEU A 149 -20.44 2.78 -18.25
N GLY A 150 -20.58 4.04 -17.80
CA GLY A 150 -19.86 4.61 -16.66
C GLY A 150 -20.10 3.83 -15.37
N ASN A 151 -21.37 3.65 -14.97
CA ASN A 151 -21.72 2.93 -13.74
C ASN A 151 -21.24 1.47 -13.77
N SER A 152 -21.34 0.82 -14.93
CA SER A 152 -20.87 -0.57 -15.08
C SER A 152 -19.35 -0.67 -14.94
N ALA A 153 -18.60 0.19 -15.64
CA ALA A 153 -17.14 0.20 -15.60
C ALA A 153 -16.61 0.59 -14.21
N GLY A 154 -17.22 1.58 -13.56
CA GLY A 154 -16.84 2.02 -12.21
C GLY A 154 -16.98 0.90 -11.18
N VAL A 155 -18.09 0.14 -11.21
CA VAL A 155 -18.27 -1.01 -10.29
C VAL A 155 -17.22 -2.08 -10.56
N ILE A 156 -16.96 -2.44 -11.82
CA ILE A 156 -15.93 -3.45 -12.17
C ILE A 156 -14.54 -2.99 -11.71
N ALA A 157 -14.20 -1.71 -11.88
CA ALA A 157 -12.93 -1.14 -11.43
C ALA A 157 -12.81 -1.15 -9.89
N MET A 158 -13.88 -0.80 -9.19
CA MET A 158 -13.91 -0.79 -7.72
C MET A 158 -13.70 -2.19 -7.15
N VAL A 159 -14.40 -3.17 -7.71
CA VAL A 159 -14.28 -4.58 -7.34
C VAL A 159 -12.91 -5.14 -7.73
N TYR A 160 -12.37 -4.77 -8.89
CA TYR A 160 -11.03 -5.15 -9.31
C TYR A 160 -9.97 -4.63 -8.34
N ASN A 161 -10.03 -3.35 -7.97
CA ASN A 161 -9.10 -2.75 -7.02
C ASN A 161 -9.25 -3.39 -5.63
N GLY A 162 -10.48 -3.71 -5.20
CA GLY A 162 -10.71 -4.46 -3.97
C GLY A 162 -10.06 -5.84 -3.98
N PHE A 163 -10.26 -6.63 -5.03
CA PHE A 163 -9.63 -7.95 -5.17
C PHE A 163 -8.11 -7.86 -5.31
N ASN A 164 -7.60 -6.89 -6.08
CA ASN A 164 -6.18 -6.71 -6.29
C ASN A 164 -5.46 -6.37 -4.96
N SER A 165 -6.06 -5.52 -4.13
CA SER A 165 -5.52 -5.20 -2.80
C SER A 165 -5.68 -6.34 -1.81
N PHE A 166 -6.80 -7.08 -1.83
CA PHE A 166 -7.00 -8.24 -0.96
C PHE A 166 -5.99 -9.36 -1.27
N ILE A 167 -5.79 -9.68 -2.55
CA ILE A 167 -4.82 -10.69 -2.98
C ILE A 167 -3.39 -10.21 -2.75
N GLY A 168 -3.10 -8.93 -2.98
CA GLY A 168 -1.81 -8.32 -2.68
C GLY A 168 -1.46 -8.40 -1.20
N HIS A 169 -2.43 -8.12 -0.32
CA HIS A 169 -2.25 -8.21 1.13
C HIS A 169 -2.03 -9.66 1.61
N MET A 170 -2.75 -10.64 1.05
CA MET A 170 -2.58 -12.04 1.42
C MET A 170 -1.30 -12.68 0.88
N ARG A 171 -0.80 -12.23 -0.28
CA ARG A 171 0.29 -12.91 -1.01
C ARG A 171 1.62 -12.15 -1.03
N GLY A 172 1.64 -10.87 -0.63
CA GLY A 172 2.85 -10.05 -0.54
C GLY A 172 3.55 -9.76 -1.88
N ARG A 173 2.94 -10.11 -3.02
CA ARG A 173 3.48 -9.95 -4.38
C ARG A 173 2.37 -9.55 -5.36
N HIS A 174 2.63 -8.54 -6.20
CA HIS A 174 1.76 -8.11 -7.28
C HIS A 174 2.21 -8.73 -8.61
N ASP A 175 1.77 -9.95 -8.89
CA ASP A 175 2.06 -10.64 -10.16
C ASP A 175 0.99 -10.38 -11.23
N SER A 176 1.38 -10.43 -12.50
CA SER A 176 0.46 -10.32 -13.65
C SER A 176 -0.68 -11.34 -13.58
N ALA A 177 -0.42 -12.54 -13.06
CA ALA A 177 -1.44 -13.57 -12.86
C ALA A 177 -2.50 -13.15 -11.82
N ASN A 178 -2.11 -12.41 -10.77
CA ASN A 178 -3.03 -11.92 -9.75
C ASN A 178 -3.98 -10.86 -10.32
N SER A 179 -3.47 -9.97 -11.17
CA SER A 179 -4.29 -8.97 -11.87
C SER A 179 -5.27 -9.61 -12.85
N VAL A 180 -4.85 -10.63 -13.60
CA VAL A 180 -5.77 -11.36 -14.50
C VAL A 180 -6.84 -12.11 -13.72
N LEU A 181 -6.48 -12.76 -12.61
CA LEU A 181 -7.43 -13.44 -11.73
C LEU A 181 -8.41 -12.45 -11.07
N ALA A 182 -7.92 -11.33 -10.55
CA ALA A 182 -8.75 -10.27 -9.96
C ALA A 182 -9.72 -9.68 -11.00
N GLY A 183 -9.26 -9.49 -12.25
CA GLY A 183 -10.10 -9.09 -13.38
C GLY A 183 -11.19 -10.11 -13.68
N ALA A 184 -10.83 -11.40 -13.73
CA ALA A 184 -11.79 -12.49 -13.95
C ALA A 184 -12.87 -12.51 -12.85
N LEU A 185 -12.47 -12.47 -11.58
CA LEU A 185 -13.39 -12.49 -10.44
C LEU A 185 -14.29 -11.26 -10.41
N SER A 186 -13.75 -10.07 -10.71
CA SER A 186 -14.52 -8.84 -10.81
C SER A 186 -15.56 -8.91 -11.94
N GLY A 187 -15.17 -9.41 -13.11
CA GLY A 187 -16.09 -9.61 -14.24
C GLY A 187 -17.18 -10.63 -13.91
N MET A 188 -16.82 -11.72 -13.23
CA MET A 188 -17.78 -12.75 -12.79
C MET A 188 -18.79 -12.19 -11.78
N ILE A 189 -18.33 -11.48 -10.75
CA ILE A 189 -19.23 -10.97 -9.71
C ILE A 189 -20.20 -9.93 -10.27
N PHE A 190 -19.77 -9.10 -11.23
CA PHE A 190 -20.60 -8.09 -11.88
C PHE A 190 -21.85 -8.67 -12.59
N LYS A 191 -21.76 -9.89 -13.11
CA LYS A 191 -22.86 -10.54 -13.84
C LYS A 191 -23.40 -11.81 -13.18
N SER A 192 -22.96 -12.09 -11.95
CA SER A 192 -23.35 -13.26 -11.16
C SER A 192 -24.87 -13.41 -11.03
N THR A 193 -25.60 -12.29 -10.89
CA THR A 193 -27.06 -12.26 -10.71
C THR A 193 -27.87 -12.60 -11.96
N ARG A 194 -27.23 -12.71 -13.13
CA ARG A 194 -27.90 -13.05 -14.41
C ARG A 194 -27.68 -14.51 -14.84
N GLY A 195 -27.03 -15.32 -14.00
CA GLY A 195 -26.77 -16.74 -14.23
C GLY A 195 -25.32 -17.07 -14.59
N VAL A 196 -25.01 -18.38 -14.65
CA VAL A 196 -23.64 -18.88 -14.83
C VAL A 196 -23.02 -18.56 -16.19
N ARG A 197 -23.82 -18.57 -17.27
CA ARG A 197 -23.34 -18.24 -18.62
C ARG A 197 -22.87 -16.78 -18.72
N PRO A 198 -23.68 -15.76 -18.38
CA PRO A 198 -23.22 -14.38 -18.46
C PRO A 198 -22.10 -14.07 -17.46
N MET A 199 -22.05 -14.74 -16.30
CA MET A 199 -20.94 -14.68 -15.34
C MET A 199 -19.61 -15.12 -15.96
N MET A 200 -19.59 -16.28 -16.63
CA MET A 200 -18.37 -16.78 -17.27
C MET A 200 -17.94 -15.88 -18.44
N ILE A 201 -18.90 -15.38 -19.24
CA ILE A 201 -18.60 -14.50 -20.38
C ILE A 201 -18.02 -13.16 -19.91
N SER A 202 -18.63 -12.52 -18.91
CA SER A 202 -18.12 -11.25 -18.40
C SER A 202 -16.77 -11.42 -17.70
N GLY A 203 -16.59 -12.50 -16.94
CA GLY A 203 -15.30 -12.87 -16.36
C GLY A 203 -14.22 -13.02 -17.42
N GLY A 204 -14.50 -13.78 -18.49
CA GLY A 204 -13.58 -13.98 -19.61
C GLY A 204 -13.21 -12.68 -20.33
N ILE A 205 -14.18 -11.79 -20.58
CA ILE A 205 -13.92 -10.49 -21.22
C ILE A 205 -12.97 -9.65 -20.36
N VAL A 206 -13.27 -9.48 -19.07
CA VAL A 206 -12.43 -8.65 -18.19
C VAL A 206 -11.05 -9.30 -18.00
N ALA A 207 -10.97 -10.62 -17.87
CA ALA A 207 -9.71 -11.35 -17.79
C ALA A 207 -8.86 -11.18 -19.06
N SER A 208 -9.48 -11.22 -20.24
CA SER A 208 -8.78 -11.03 -21.51
C SER A 208 -8.21 -9.62 -21.65
N VAL A 209 -8.96 -8.59 -21.23
CA VAL A 209 -8.49 -7.19 -21.22
C VAL A 209 -7.34 -7.01 -20.24
N ALA A 210 -7.47 -7.57 -19.02
CA ALA A 210 -6.40 -7.53 -18.02
C ALA A 210 -5.14 -8.29 -18.49
N GLY A 211 -5.31 -9.44 -19.15
CA GLY A 211 -4.22 -10.24 -19.71
C GLY A 211 -3.52 -9.52 -20.87
N ALA A 212 -4.28 -8.93 -21.79
CA ALA A 212 -3.74 -8.12 -22.88
C ALA A 212 -2.95 -6.92 -22.33
N TRP A 213 -3.45 -6.26 -21.29
CA TRP A 213 -2.73 -5.16 -20.62
C TRP A 213 -1.43 -5.64 -19.97
N ALA A 214 -1.44 -6.79 -19.29
CA ALA A 214 -0.25 -7.35 -18.67
C ALA A 214 0.84 -7.71 -19.70
N VAL A 215 0.44 -8.28 -20.83
CA VAL A 215 1.36 -8.59 -21.94
C VAL A 215 1.88 -7.30 -22.58
N ALA A 216 1.02 -6.32 -22.85
CA ALA A 216 1.42 -5.03 -23.41
C ALA A 216 2.41 -4.30 -22.49
N ARG A 217 2.16 -4.31 -21.17
CA ARG A 217 3.08 -3.72 -20.20
C ARG A 217 4.46 -4.36 -20.27
N LYS A 218 4.53 -5.69 -20.35
CA LYS A 218 5.78 -6.46 -20.43
C LYS A 218 6.51 -6.30 -21.77
N ALA A 219 5.79 -5.92 -22.83
CA ALA A 219 6.36 -5.72 -24.16
C ALA A 219 6.88 -4.29 -24.37
N VAL A 220 6.30 -3.31 -23.68
CA VAL A 220 6.64 -1.88 -23.80
C VAL A 220 7.60 -1.41 -22.72
N PHE A 221 7.54 -2.01 -21.52
CA PHE A 221 8.40 -1.74 -20.38
C PHE A 221 9.13 -3.01 -19.96
#